data_AF-A0A671N769-F1
#
_entry.id   AF-A0A671N769-F1
#
_cell.length_a   1.000
_cell.length_b   1.000
_cell.length_c   1.000
_cell.angle_alpha   90.00
_cell.angle_beta   90.00
_cell.angle_gamma   90.00
#
_symmetry.space_group_name_H-M   'P 1'
#
loop_
_entity.id
_entity.type
_entity.pdbx_description
1 polymer ?
#
loop_
_entity_poly.entity_id
_entity_poly.type
_entity_poly.pdbx_seq_one_letter_code
_entity_poly.pdbx_strand_id
1 'polypeptide(L)'
;MQLFKDVNYTTPLVIPALGVELRTRIYVQVIAANLTSQYHVLLDRCYASISALPSNSTFFNLFVPCSQDQMTTMLENGNSQKARFSFPAFRFIEQQNQTISTYYLHCITRLCETSTCTQFKQCNRRRRRDIQTTTIKDGVSDTTLITSGPIRTQADSSLTTKEEALSSAQKDSGNGASVGLGIALAVLVIVGTVAALMAVSFYRKLRMLR
;
A
#
# COMPACT_ATOMS: atom_id res chain seq x y z
N MET A 1 -6.65 -18.16 5.39
CA MET A 1 -6.70 -16.86 4.69
C MET A 1 -5.57 -16.81 3.69
N GLN A 2 -5.83 -16.32 2.47
CA GLN A 2 -4.85 -16.27 1.39
C GLN A 2 -4.92 -14.91 0.69
N LEU A 3 -3.76 -14.44 0.22
CA LEU A 3 -3.60 -13.18 -0.49
C LEU A 3 -3.43 -13.44 -1.99
N PHE A 4 -3.99 -12.57 -2.82
CA PHE A 4 -4.00 -12.67 -4.28
C PHE A 4 -3.60 -11.33 -4.89
N LYS A 5 -3.00 -11.39 -6.09
CA LYS A 5 -2.56 -10.21 -6.84
C LYS A 5 -3.61 -9.69 -7.81
N ASP A 6 -4.65 -10.47 -8.10
CA ASP A 6 -5.67 -10.17 -9.10
C ASP A 6 -7.09 -10.16 -8.51
N VAL A 7 -7.96 -9.40 -9.19
CA VAL A 7 -9.38 -9.21 -8.83
C VAL A 7 -10.21 -10.48 -8.88
N ASN A 8 -9.75 -11.50 -9.62
CA ASN A 8 -10.47 -12.77 -9.76
C ASN A 8 -10.06 -13.78 -8.67
N TYR A 9 -9.12 -13.44 -7.79
CA TYR A 9 -8.63 -14.31 -6.72
C TYR A 9 -8.11 -15.64 -7.27
N THR A 10 -7.36 -15.58 -8.38
CA THR A 10 -6.85 -16.77 -9.08
C THR A 10 -5.35 -16.97 -8.86
N THR A 11 -4.58 -15.88 -8.84
CA THR A 11 -3.13 -15.91 -8.70
C THR A 11 -2.71 -15.48 -7.29
N PRO A 12 -2.11 -16.39 -6.49
CA PRO A 12 -1.62 -16.05 -5.17
C PRO A 12 -0.63 -14.89 -5.21
N LEU A 13 -0.69 -14.00 -4.23
CA LEU A 13 0.27 -12.94 -4.04
C LEU A 13 1.54 -13.53 -3.42
N VAL A 14 2.61 -13.57 -4.21
CA VAL A 14 3.96 -13.84 -3.72
C VAL A 14 4.60 -12.51 -3.38
N ILE A 15 4.91 -12.30 -2.10
CA ILE A 15 5.47 -11.04 -1.60
C ILE A 15 6.94 -10.94 -2.06
N PRO A 16 7.31 -9.89 -2.81
CA PRO A 16 8.69 -9.68 -3.24
C PRO A 16 9.65 -9.50 -2.06
N ALA A 17 10.95 -9.76 -2.26
CA ALA A 17 11.96 -9.59 -1.23
C ALA A 17 12.05 -8.15 -0.68
N LEU A 18 11.81 -7.17 -1.56
CA LEU A 18 11.74 -5.75 -1.21
C LEU A 18 10.40 -5.34 -0.59
N GLY A 19 9.37 -6.18 -0.71
CA GLY A 19 8.00 -5.86 -0.31
C GLY A 19 7.12 -5.46 -1.48
N VAL A 20 5.82 -5.35 -1.19
CA VAL A 20 4.79 -4.87 -2.11
C VAL A 20 4.87 -3.34 -2.17
N GLU A 21 4.78 -2.77 -3.37
CA GLU A 21 4.70 -1.32 -3.55
C GLU A 21 3.44 -0.76 -2.87
N LEU A 22 3.57 0.39 -2.20
CA LEU A 22 2.43 1.03 -1.56
C LEU A 22 1.34 1.35 -2.59
N ARG A 23 0.10 1.39 -2.12
CA ARG A 23 -1.10 1.57 -2.95
C ARG A 23 -1.42 0.41 -3.91
N THR A 24 -0.52 -0.56 -4.09
CA THR A 24 -0.83 -1.80 -4.82
C THR A 24 -2.00 -2.51 -4.16
N ARG A 25 -3.04 -2.84 -4.93
CA ARG A 25 -4.23 -3.50 -4.38
C ARG A 25 -3.94 -4.96 -4.04
N ILE A 26 -4.16 -5.32 -2.78
CA ILE A 26 -4.06 -6.69 -2.27
C ILE A 26 -5.48 -7.25 -2.17
N TYR A 27 -5.69 -8.45 -2.71
CA TYR A 27 -6.97 -9.16 -2.70
C TYR A 27 -6.90 -10.28 -1.67
N VAL A 28 -7.84 -10.32 -0.73
CA VAL A 28 -7.84 -11.24 0.41
C VAL A 28 -9.03 -12.19 0.33
N GLN A 29 -8.76 -13.49 0.44
CA GLN A 29 -9.79 -14.51 0.55
C GLN A 29 -9.68 -15.25 1.89
N VAL A 30 -10.79 -15.32 2.62
CA VAL A 30 -10.99 -16.24 3.73
C VAL A 30 -11.93 -17.33 3.24
N ILE A 31 -11.55 -18.59 3.44
CA ILE A 31 -12.33 -19.77 3.02
C ILE A 31 -12.42 -20.75 4.17
N ALA A 32 -13.60 -21.32 4.36
CA ALA A 32 -13.78 -22.52 5.17
C ALA A 32 -13.78 -23.72 4.24
N ALA A 33 -12.82 -24.64 4.42
CA ALA A 33 -12.78 -25.90 3.68
C ALA A 33 -13.60 -26.97 4.41
N ASN A 34 -14.05 -27.98 3.68
CA ASN A 34 -14.77 -29.14 4.22
C ASN A 34 -16.04 -28.79 5.01
N LEU A 35 -16.74 -27.73 4.57
CA LEU A 35 -17.97 -27.27 5.20
C LEU A 35 -19.18 -27.75 4.40
N THR A 36 -20.27 -28.10 5.09
CA THR A 36 -21.57 -28.36 4.45
C THR A 36 -22.12 -27.08 3.81
N SER A 37 -22.94 -27.23 2.75
CA SER A 37 -23.50 -26.10 2.00
C SER A 37 -24.45 -25.21 2.82
N GLN A 38 -24.82 -25.62 4.04
CA GLN A 38 -25.72 -24.89 4.94
C GLN A 38 -25.06 -23.71 5.66
N TYR A 39 -23.73 -23.56 5.55
CA TYR A 39 -22.99 -22.53 6.27
C TYR A 39 -22.19 -21.63 5.33
N HIS A 40 -22.17 -20.34 5.62
CA HIS A 40 -21.34 -19.34 4.97
C HIS A 40 -20.26 -18.80 5.91
N VAL A 41 -19.20 -18.28 5.32
CA VAL A 41 -18.14 -17.57 6.05
C VAL A 41 -18.55 -16.12 6.25
N LEU A 42 -18.59 -15.68 7.50
CA LEU A 42 -18.84 -14.30 7.90
C LEU A 42 -17.59 -13.71 8.57
N LEU A 43 -17.18 -12.55 8.11
CA LEU A 43 -16.16 -11.71 8.74
C LEU A 43 -16.86 -10.73 9.67
N ASP A 44 -16.44 -10.72 10.93
CA ASP A 44 -16.89 -9.78 11.95
C ASP A 44 -16.00 -8.56 12.03
N ARG A 45 -14.70 -8.71 11.75
CA ARG A 45 -13.73 -7.61 11.77
C ARG A 45 -12.48 -8.08 11.05
N CYS A 46 -11.91 -7.25 10.19
CA CYS A 46 -10.56 -7.43 9.68
C CYS A 46 -9.75 -6.17 9.95
N TYR A 47 -8.58 -6.34 10.53
CA TYR A 47 -7.68 -5.25 10.88
C TYR A 47 -6.24 -5.65 10.59
N ALA A 48 -5.40 -4.66 10.35
CA ALA A 48 -3.96 -4.85 10.28
C ALA A 48 -3.31 -4.52 11.61
N SER A 49 -2.17 -5.13 11.90
CA SER A 49 -1.29 -4.71 13.00
C SER A 49 0.18 -4.98 12.66
N ILE A 50 1.10 -4.32 13.36
CA ILE A 50 2.55 -4.56 13.20
C ILE A 50 3.04 -5.86 13.87
N SER A 51 2.16 -6.60 14.56
CA SER A 51 2.50 -7.82 15.29
C SER A 51 1.73 -9.03 14.74
N ALA A 52 2.39 -10.19 14.67
CA ALA A 52 1.70 -11.45 14.35
C ALA A 52 0.75 -11.89 15.48
N LEU A 53 1.04 -11.46 16.72
CA LEU A 53 0.23 -11.67 17.91
C LEU A 53 -0.37 -10.31 18.30
N PRO A 54 -1.65 -10.04 17.97
CA PRO A 54 -2.22 -8.70 18.03
C PRO A 54 -2.46 -8.17 19.45
N SER A 55 -2.02 -8.87 20.50
CA SER A 55 -2.09 -8.38 21.88
C SER A 55 -1.19 -7.15 22.05
N ASN A 56 -1.80 -5.98 22.24
CA ASN A 56 -1.13 -4.71 22.53
C ASN A 56 -0.32 -4.06 21.38
N SER A 57 -0.69 -4.30 20.13
CA SER A 57 -0.09 -3.61 18.97
C SER A 57 -1.00 -2.53 18.39
N THR A 58 -0.44 -1.48 17.80
CA THR A 58 -1.20 -0.53 16.96
C THR A 58 -1.95 -1.31 15.88
N PHE A 59 -3.22 -0.97 15.68
CA PHE A 59 -4.05 -1.59 14.67
C PHE A 59 -4.71 -0.57 13.75
N PHE A 60 -5.02 -1.02 12.53
CA PHE A 60 -5.81 -0.27 11.57
C PHE A 60 -6.99 -1.12 11.11
N ASN A 61 -8.21 -0.63 11.27
CA ASN A 61 -9.41 -1.36 10.85
C ASN A 61 -9.59 -1.23 9.34
N LEU A 62 -9.59 -2.36 8.64
CA LEU A 62 -9.95 -2.43 7.22
C LEU A 62 -11.47 -2.59 7.07
N PHE A 63 -12.04 -3.41 7.96
CA PHE A 63 -13.46 -3.70 7.98
C PHE A 63 -13.90 -3.99 9.41
N VAL A 64 -14.95 -3.29 9.84
CA VAL A 64 -15.87 -3.73 10.89
C VAL A 64 -17.29 -3.69 10.31
N PRO A 65 -18.26 -4.39 10.89
CA PRO A 65 -19.62 -4.30 10.41
C PRO A 65 -20.03 -2.84 10.56
N CYS A 66 -20.57 -2.25 9.49
CA CYS A 66 -21.10 -0.88 9.49
C CYS A 66 -20.07 0.24 9.51
N SER A 67 -18.78 -0.08 9.47
CA SER A 67 -17.72 0.89 9.22
C SER A 67 -16.60 0.19 8.46
N GLN A 68 -16.55 0.49 7.17
CA GLN A 68 -15.52 0.00 6.27
C GLN A 68 -14.58 1.17 5.97
N ASP A 69 -13.28 0.89 5.97
CA ASP A 69 -12.31 1.88 5.50
C ASP A 69 -12.62 2.25 4.04
N GLN A 70 -12.48 3.54 3.71
CA GLN A 70 -12.85 4.06 2.39
C GLN A 70 -12.09 3.40 1.24
N MET A 71 -10.86 2.96 1.50
CA MET A 71 -10.00 2.32 0.50
C MET A 71 -10.15 0.80 0.47
N THR A 72 -10.83 0.22 1.44
CA THR A 72 -11.20 -1.18 1.47
C THR A 72 -12.45 -1.40 0.62
N THR A 73 -12.54 -2.54 -0.07
CA THR A 73 -13.69 -2.93 -0.88
C THR A 73 -14.09 -4.35 -0.52
N MET A 74 -15.26 -4.53 0.07
CA MET A 74 -15.84 -5.84 0.37
C MET A 74 -16.56 -6.39 -0.87
N LEU A 75 -16.12 -7.56 -1.36
CA LEU A 75 -16.72 -8.22 -2.53
C LEU A 75 -17.81 -9.22 -2.12
N GLU A 76 -17.51 -10.10 -1.16
CA GLU A 76 -18.48 -11.03 -0.58
C GLU A 76 -18.20 -11.24 0.91
N ASN A 77 -19.26 -11.29 1.72
CA ASN A 77 -19.18 -11.58 3.15
C ASN A 77 -20.49 -12.20 3.63
N GLY A 78 -20.48 -13.45 4.10
CA GLY A 78 -21.67 -14.18 4.55
C GLY A 78 -22.63 -14.56 3.42
N ASN A 79 -22.13 -14.72 2.19
CA ASN A 79 -22.91 -15.10 1.01
C ASN A 79 -22.54 -16.48 0.46
N SER A 80 -21.37 -16.99 0.83
CA SER A 80 -20.83 -18.27 0.35
C SER A 80 -19.89 -18.83 1.43
N GLN A 81 -19.25 -19.97 1.15
CA GLN A 81 -18.18 -20.51 2.01
C GLN A 81 -16.85 -19.73 1.90
N LYS A 82 -16.89 -18.55 1.26
CA LYS A 82 -15.78 -17.65 1.08
C LYS A 82 -16.19 -16.24 1.49
N ALA A 83 -15.23 -15.47 1.97
CA ALA A 83 -15.33 -14.04 2.11
C ALA A 83 -14.14 -13.40 1.41
N ARG A 84 -14.40 -12.33 0.65
CA ARG A 84 -13.44 -11.67 -0.22
C ARG A 84 -13.51 -10.17 -0.06
N PHE A 85 -12.37 -9.55 0.13
CA PHE A 85 -12.22 -8.10 0.15
C PHE A 85 -10.87 -7.71 -0.43
N SER A 86 -10.72 -6.43 -0.78
CA SER A 86 -9.45 -5.89 -1.24
C SER A 86 -9.16 -4.54 -0.60
N PHE A 87 -7.89 -4.18 -0.51
CA PHE A 87 -7.44 -2.91 0.04
C PHE A 87 -6.07 -2.55 -0.57
N PRO A 88 -5.69 -1.27 -0.66
CA PRO A 88 -4.35 -0.88 -1.08
C PRO A 88 -3.32 -1.23 0.00
N ALA A 89 -2.15 -1.71 -0.40
CA ALA A 89 -0.99 -1.87 0.46
C ALA A 89 -0.63 -0.53 1.11
N PHE A 90 -0.28 -0.56 2.39
CA PHE A 90 0.07 0.63 3.17
C PHE A 90 1.22 0.34 4.13
N ARG A 91 1.59 1.33 4.92
CA ARG A 91 2.54 1.18 6.03
C ARG A 91 1.99 1.88 7.27
N PHE A 92 2.37 1.38 8.44
CA PHE A 92 2.12 2.07 9.69
C PHE A 92 3.06 3.27 9.83
N ILE A 93 2.57 4.34 10.47
CA ILE A 93 3.35 5.58 10.68
C ILE A 93 4.58 5.28 11.53
N GLU A 94 4.47 4.36 12.49
CA GLU A 94 5.58 3.90 13.33
C GLU A 94 6.72 3.25 12.53
N GLN A 95 6.42 2.77 11.31
CA GLN A 95 7.39 2.14 10.41
C GLN A 95 7.83 3.08 9.27
N GLN A 96 7.47 4.37 9.29
CA GLN A 96 7.70 5.29 8.16
C GLN A 96 9.16 5.46 7.75
N ASN A 97 10.10 5.28 8.68
CA ASN A 97 11.54 5.40 8.44
C ASN A 97 12.19 4.06 8.04
N GLN A 98 11.41 2.98 7.90
CA GLN A 98 11.90 1.68 7.47
C GLN A 98 11.82 1.58 5.95
N THR A 99 12.88 1.09 5.33
CA THR A 99 12.89 0.79 3.88
C THR A 99 11.89 -0.29 3.51
N ILE A 100 11.65 -1.22 4.46
CA ILE A 100 10.67 -2.28 4.36
C ILE A 100 9.84 -2.30 5.64
N SER A 101 8.55 -1.99 5.54
CA SER A 101 7.60 -2.13 6.64
C SER A 101 6.97 -3.53 6.60
N THR A 102 6.56 -4.04 7.76
CA THR A 102 5.87 -5.34 7.84
C THR A 102 4.64 -5.23 8.74
N TYR A 103 3.51 -5.72 8.26
CA TYR A 103 2.28 -5.85 9.03
C TYR A 103 1.57 -7.17 8.74
N TYR A 104 0.59 -7.50 9.57
CA TYR A 104 -0.20 -8.73 9.48
C TYR A 104 -1.67 -8.37 9.40
N LEU A 105 -2.45 -9.18 8.70
CA LEU A 105 -3.91 -9.09 8.75
C LEU A 105 -4.43 -10.05 9.81
N HIS A 106 -5.43 -9.58 10.53
CA HIS A 106 -6.16 -10.32 11.54
C HIS A 106 -7.63 -10.21 11.22
N CYS A 107 -8.27 -11.35 10.98
CA CYS A 107 -9.71 -11.40 10.75
C CYS A 107 -10.38 -12.21 11.86
N ILE A 108 -11.36 -11.61 12.51
CA ILE A 108 -12.32 -12.30 13.36
C ILE A 108 -13.42 -12.82 12.45
N THR A 109 -13.57 -14.13 12.39
CA THR A 109 -14.51 -14.80 11.50
C THR A 109 -15.38 -15.79 12.28
N ARG A 110 -16.55 -16.08 11.74
CA ARG A 110 -17.49 -17.09 12.23
C ARG A 110 -18.22 -17.73 11.06
N LEU A 111 -18.85 -18.87 11.32
CA LEU A 111 -19.78 -19.50 10.39
C LEU A 111 -21.20 -19.06 10.74
N CYS A 112 -22.01 -18.81 9.71
CA CYS A 112 -23.44 -18.53 9.87
C CYS A 112 -24.25 -19.43 8.95
N GLU A 113 -25.44 -19.84 9.39
CA GLU A 113 -26.38 -20.58 8.57
C GLU A 113 -26.89 -19.72 7.42
N THR A 114 -27.06 -20.31 6.25
CA THR A 114 -27.51 -19.61 5.04
C THR A 114 -28.82 -18.83 5.27
N SER A 115 -29.74 -19.37 6.08
CA SER A 115 -31.04 -18.75 6.41
C SER A 115 -30.93 -17.51 7.31
N THR A 116 -29.90 -17.43 8.15
CA THR A 116 -29.76 -16.38 9.18
C THR A 116 -28.60 -15.42 8.93
N CYS A 117 -27.64 -15.75 8.06
CA CYS A 117 -26.45 -14.93 7.77
C CYS A 117 -26.74 -13.45 7.53
N THR A 118 -27.79 -13.12 6.78
CA THR A 118 -28.15 -11.73 6.46
C THR A 118 -28.44 -10.89 7.70
N GLN A 119 -28.96 -11.51 8.76
CA GLN A 119 -29.28 -10.81 10.02
C GLN A 119 -28.03 -10.28 10.73
N PHE A 120 -26.89 -10.94 10.53
CA PHE A 120 -25.61 -10.57 11.14
C PHE A 120 -24.86 -9.51 10.33
N LYS A 121 -25.34 -9.17 9.13
CA LYS A 121 -24.81 -8.07 8.31
C LYS A 121 -25.44 -6.72 8.66
N GLN A 122 -26.55 -6.71 9.41
CA GLN A 122 -27.32 -5.50 9.68
C GLN A 122 -26.72 -4.68 10.81
N CYS A 123 -26.70 -3.36 10.61
CA CYS A 123 -26.11 -2.38 11.52
C CYS A 123 -27.01 -1.97 12.70
N ASN A 124 -28.25 -2.44 12.71
CA ASN A 124 -29.28 -1.94 13.63
C ASN A 124 -29.44 -2.77 14.90
N ARG A 125 -28.61 -3.80 15.14
CA ARG A 125 -28.73 -4.62 16.36
C ARG A 125 -27.62 -4.29 17.34
N ARG A 126 -27.99 -3.80 18.54
CA ARG A 126 -27.14 -3.83 19.74
C ARG A 126 -26.63 -5.26 19.90
N ARG A 127 -25.35 -5.48 19.66
CA ARG A 127 -24.70 -6.79 19.80
C ARG A 127 -24.68 -7.16 21.29
N ARG A 128 -25.45 -8.18 21.68
CA ARG A 128 -25.29 -8.81 23.00
C ARG A 128 -23.90 -9.45 23.03
N ARG A 129 -23.12 -9.19 24.08
CA ARG A 129 -21.83 -9.87 24.29
C ARG A 129 -22.16 -11.27 24.78
N ASP A 130 -22.07 -12.27 23.91
CA ASP A 130 -22.30 -13.66 24.29
C ASP A 130 -21.01 -14.34 24.76
N ILE A 131 -21.20 -15.25 25.72
CA ILE A 131 -20.17 -16.05 26.38
C ILE A 131 -19.73 -17.18 25.42
N GLN A 132 -18.42 -17.30 25.23
CA GLN A 132 -17.75 -18.26 24.34
C GLN A 132 -18.21 -19.69 24.66
N THR A 133 -18.97 -20.32 23.75
CA THR A 133 -19.44 -21.70 23.89
C THR A 133 -19.44 -22.35 22.51
N THR A 134 -18.76 -23.48 22.36
CA THR A 134 -18.45 -24.20 21.10
C THR A 134 -19.64 -24.75 20.32
N THR A 135 -20.87 -24.32 20.64
CA THR A 135 -22.13 -24.69 20.02
C THR A 135 -22.64 -23.57 19.12
N ILE A 136 -23.16 -23.92 17.94
CA ILE A 136 -23.88 -22.97 17.07
C ILE A 136 -25.14 -22.53 17.82
N LYS A 137 -25.17 -21.27 18.25
CA LYS A 137 -26.32 -20.64 18.91
C LYS A 137 -26.93 -19.66 17.92
N ASP A 138 -28.26 -19.70 17.78
CA ASP A 138 -29.02 -18.83 16.88
C ASP A 138 -28.52 -18.84 15.41
N GLY A 139 -28.07 -20.02 14.95
CA GLY A 139 -27.58 -20.22 13.57
C GLY A 139 -26.20 -19.62 13.29
N VAL A 140 -25.40 -19.34 14.32
CA VAL A 140 -24.04 -18.81 14.19
C VAL A 140 -23.04 -19.49 15.13
N SER A 141 -21.82 -19.73 14.65
CA SER A 141 -20.73 -20.30 15.44
C SER A 141 -20.04 -19.27 16.33
N ASP A 142 -19.24 -19.78 17.28
CA ASP A 142 -18.20 -18.98 17.94
C ASP A 142 -17.28 -18.29 16.94
N THR A 143 -16.69 -17.18 17.39
CA THR A 143 -15.69 -16.45 16.62
C THR A 143 -14.31 -17.10 16.72
N THR A 144 -13.62 -17.15 15.59
CA THR A 144 -12.21 -17.54 15.51
C THR A 144 -11.40 -16.36 14.97
N LEU A 145 -10.24 -16.11 15.57
CA LEU A 145 -9.24 -15.17 15.04
C LEU A 145 -8.30 -15.90 14.11
N ILE A 146 -8.17 -15.44 12.87
CA ILE A 146 -7.18 -15.92 11.91
C ILE A 146 -6.21 -14.79 11.55
N THR A 147 -4.91 -15.13 11.47
CA THR A 147 -3.84 -14.19 11.14
C THR A 147 -3.19 -14.57 9.80
N SER A 148 -2.81 -13.59 8.98
CA SER A 148 -2.08 -13.84 7.72
C SER A 148 -0.60 -14.12 7.98
N GLY A 149 0.11 -14.56 6.94
CA GLY A 149 1.56 -14.35 6.88
C GLY A 149 1.92 -12.85 6.86
N PRO A 150 3.22 -12.52 7.03
CA PRO A 150 3.69 -11.15 7.02
C PRO A 150 3.46 -10.49 5.66
N ILE A 151 2.88 -9.30 5.65
CA ILE A 151 2.78 -8.43 4.48
C ILE A 151 3.89 -7.40 4.57
N ARG A 152 4.89 -7.54 3.70
CA ARG A 152 6.01 -6.60 3.60
C ARG A 152 5.68 -5.54 2.56
N THR A 153 5.92 -4.28 2.85
CA THR A 153 5.76 -3.16 1.91
C THR A 153 7.05 -2.37 1.80
N GLN A 154 7.40 -1.96 0.58
CA GLN A 154 8.55 -1.10 0.34
C GLN A 154 8.19 0.37 0.56
N ALA A 155 9.17 1.19 0.94
CA ALA A 155 8.99 2.65 0.98
C ALA A 155 8.61 3.21 -0.40
N ASP A 156 7.87 4.33 -0.42
CA ASP A 156 7.59 5.05 -1.67
C ASP A 156 8.91 5.59 -2.22
N SER A 157 9.31 5.16 -3.41
CA SER A 157 10.44 5.74 -4.15
C SER A 157 10.06 7.06 -4.84
N SER A 158 9.18 7.86 -4.22
CA SER A 158 8.84 9.18 -4.72
C SER A 158 9.96 10.15 -4.34
N LEU A 159 11.08 10.07 -5.08
CA LEU A 159 12.10 11.09 -5.35
C LEU A 159 13.39 10.41 -5.87
N THR A 160 13.30 9.70 -6.99
CA THR A 160 14.42 9.55 -7.94
C THR A 160 13.93 8.88 -9.23
N THR A 161 14.18 9.57 -10.35
CA THR A 161 14.26 9.01 -11.70
C THR A 161 12.94 8.65 -12.41
N LYS A 162 12.19 9.69 -12.81
CA LYS A 162 11.28 9.64 -13.98
C LYS A 162 11.86 10.39 -15.20
N GLU A 163 13.18 10.55 -15.26
CA GLU A 163 13.89 11.18 -16.39
C GLU A 163 14.75 10.19 -17.21
N GLU A 164 14.87 8.91 -16.84
CA GLU A 164 15.73 7.94 -17.55
C GLU A 164 14.98 6.85 -18.33
N ALA A 165 13.73 7.09 -18.76
CA ALA A 165 12.99 6.14 -19.61
C ALA A 165 12.76 6.63 -21.06
N LEU A 166 13.40 7.75 -21.46
CA LEU A 166 13.32 8.25 -22.84
C LEU A 166 14.69 8.74 -23.34
N SER A 167 15.72 7.90 -23.28
CA SER A 167 16.98 8.15 -24.01
C SER A 167 17.84 6.88 -24.15
N SER A 168 17.24 5.77 -24.59
CA SER A 168 18.01 4.60 -25.04
C SER A 168 17.89 4.40 -26.55
N ALA A 169 18.38 5.39 -27.29
CA ALA A 169 18.99 5.15 -28.59
C ALA A 169 20.14 6.15 -28.81
N GLN A 170 21.35 5.57 -28.87
CA GLN A 170 22.51 6.07 -29.61
C GLN A 170 23.65 6.79 -28.84
N LYS A 171 24.72 5.99 -28.66
CA LYS A 171 26.16 6.26 -28.81
C LYS A 171 26.99 6.87 -27.65
N ASP A 172 27.86 5.98 -27.16
CA ASP A 172 29.32 6.09 -27.00
C ASP A 172 29.94 7.26 -26.21
N SER A 173 30.60 6.82 -25.12
CA SER A 173 31.95 7.21 -24.68
C SER A 173 32.18 8.62 -24.13
N GLY A 174 32.46 8.67 -22.83
CA GLY A 174 33.32 9.70 -22.24
C GLY A 174 32.87 10.19 -20.87
N ASN A 175 33.62 9.78 -19.84
CA ASN A 175 33.70 10.30 -18.47
C ASN A 175 32.64 11.33 -18.01
N GLY A 176 31.82 10.90 -17.05
CA GLY A 176 30.94 11.78 -16.29
C GLY A 176 31.70 12.84 -15.52
N ALA A 177 31.42 14.10 -15.83
CA ALA A 177 31.59 15.24 -14.95
C ALA A 177 30.44 16.22 -15.19
N SER A 178 29.53 16.30 -14.21
CA SER A 178 28.77 17.50 -13.84
C SER A 178 28.23 18.38 -14.98
N VAL A 179 27.05 18.05 -15.50
CA VAL A 179 26.29 18.89 -16.45
C VAL A 179 25.84 20.25 -15.85
N GLY A 180 25.99 20.45 -14.53
CA GLY A 180 25.64 21.72 -13.86
C GLY A 180 26.73 22.80 -13.85
N LEU A 181 28.00 22.48 -14.10
CA LEU A 181 29.10 23.45 -13.97
C LEU A 181 29.45 24.18 -15.29
N GLY A 182 29.21 23.54 -16.43
CA GLY A 182 29.60 24.07 -17.75
C GLY A 182 28.82 25.32 -18.16
N ILE A 183 27.52 25.40 -17.83
CA ILE A 183 26.67 26.54 -18.20
C ILE A 183 27.08 27.79 -17.41
N ALA A 184 27.40 27.66 -16.12
CA ALA A 184 27.84 28.79 -15.30
C ALA A 184 29.20 29.36 -15.75
N LEU A 185 30.14 28.49 -16.13
CA LEU A 185 31.45 28.91 -16.64
C LEU A 185 31.35 29.59 -18.01
N ALA A 186 30.48 29.09 -18.91
CA ALA A 186 30.26 29.71 -20.21
C ALA A 186 29.67 31.12 -20.08
N VAL A 187 28.70 31.31 -19.17
CA VAL A 187 28.10 32.64 -18.91
C VAL A 187 29.13 33.61 -18.32
N LEU A 188 30.00 33.16 -17.40
CA LEU A 188 31.05 33.99 -16.81
C LEU A 188 32.09 34.45 -17.84
N VAL A 189 32.49 33.59 -18.78
CA VAL A 189 33.43 33.96 -19.85
C VAL A 189 32.79 34.97 -20.81
N ILE A 190 31.51 34.80 -21.16
CA ILE A 190 30.80 35.75 -22.03
C ILE A 190 30.70 37.12 -21.36
N VAL A 191 30.31 37.18 -20.08
CA VAL A 191 30.22 38.46 -19.35
C VAL A 191 31.60 39.13 -19.23
N GLY A 192 32.66 38.36 -18.96
CA GLY A 192 34.03 38.89 -18.88
C GLY A 192 34.53 39.47 -20.21
N THR A 193 34.28 38.78 -21.33
CA THR A 193 34.68 39.27 -22.67
C THR A 193 33.95 40.55 -23.07
N VAL A 194 32.66 40.65 -22.77
CA VAL A 194 31.87 41.88 -23.04
C VAL A 194 32.38 43.05 -22.21
N ALA A 195 32.66 42.85 -20.92
CA ALA A 195 33.20 43.89 -20.06
C ALA A 195 34.58 44.40 -20.53
N ALA A 196 35.46 43.50 -20.97
CA ALA A 196 36.78 43.84 -21.50
C ALA A 196 36.68 44.66 -22.79
N LEU A 197 35.79 44.29 -23.71
CA LEU A 197 35.55 45.05 -24.95
C LEU A 197 34.99 46.45 -24.68
N MET A 198 34.10 46.58 -23.69
CA MET A 198 33.57 47.88 -23.26
C MET A 198 34.66 48.76 -22.63
N ALA A 199 35.55 48.18 -21.81
CA ALA A 199 36.66 48.92 -21.23
C ALA A 199 37.66 49.38 -22.31
N VAL A 200 37.99 48.54 -23.29
CA VAL A 200 38.89 48.88 -24.39
C VAL A 200 38.29 49.95 -25.30
N SER A 201 37.00 49.87 -25.62
CA SER A 201 36.33 50.88 -26.44
C SER A 201 36.28 52.24 -25.72
N PHE A 202 36.03 52.24 -24.41
CA PHE A 202 36.05 53.43 -23.59
C PHE A 202 37.46 54.05 -23.49
N TYR A 203 38.50 53.23 -23.28
CA TYR A 203 39.89 53.67 -23.29
C TYR A 203 40.32 54.25 -24.64
N ARG A 204 39.93 53.62 -25.76
CA ARG A 204 40.20 54.16 -27.10
C ARG A 204 39.49 55.49 -27.32
N LYS A 205 38.26 55.63 -26.84
CA LYS A 205 37.49 56.87 -26.95
C LYS A 205 38.10 58.00 -26.11
N LEU A 206 38.56 57.72 -24.88
CA LEU A 206 39.29 58.71 -24.07
C LEU A 206 40.64 59.11 -24.68
N ARG A 207 41.35 58.17 -25.34
CA ARG A 207 42.62 58.46 -26.01
C ARG A 207 42.46 59.31 -27.28
N MET A 208 41.27 59.31 -27.90
CA MET A 208 40.95 60.15 -29.05
C MET A 208 40.48 61.57 -28.65
N LEU A 209 40.21 61.80 -27.36
CA LEU A 209 39.75 63.08 -26.80
C LEU A 209 40.87 63.87 -26.09
N ARG A 210 42.12 63.40 -26.17
CA ARG A 210 43.31 64.04 -25.62
C ARG A 210 44.32 64.27 -26.72
#